data_AF-A0A370GI93-F1
#
_entry.id   AF-A0A370GI93-F1
#
_cell.length_a   1.000
_cell.length_b   1.000
_cell.length_c   1.000
_cell.angle_alpha   90.00
_cell.angle_beta   90.00
_cell.angle_gamma   90.00
#
_symmetry.space_group_name_H-M   'P 1'
#
loop_
_entity.id
_entity.type
_entity.pdbx_description
1 polymer ?
#
loop_
_entity_poly.entity_id
_entity_poly.type
_entity_poly.pdbx_seq_one_letter_code
_entity_poly.pdbx_strand_id
1 'polypeptide(L)'
;MMDRAAALASSYFPLVDEDAIRRHADSWTEIGGYLEILAQVHETLLKQHSKNSIRPDKSLTQLHLRVFENLHRQILYCYGMAEHFIKMADIIELGKLETTAIALAIISGLDSEIATLMGAHSPEATPDLTDADQAMRRIATSVQQQIAELPMPGWTSAKQ
;
A
#
# COMPACT_ATOMS: atom_id res chain seq x y z
N MET A 1 10.07 -27.03 -13.09
CA MET A 1 8.61 -26.75 -13.28
C MET A 1 8.22 -25.41 -12.66
N MET A 2 8.65 -25.09 -11.43
CA MET A 2 8.36 -23.78 -10.80
C MET A 2 8.76 -22.56 -11.64
N ASP A 3 9.93 -22.58 -12.32
CA ASP A 3 10.36 -21.43 -13.14
C ASP A 3 9.42 -21.08 -14.29
N ARG A 4 8.74 -22.09 -14.87
CA ARG A 4 7.74 -21.88 -15.92
C ARG A 4 6.44 -21.31 -15.38
N ALA A 5 6.03 -21.72 -14.17
CA ALA A 5 4.83 -21.20 -13.51
C ALA A 5 5.02 -19.74 -13.10
N ALA A 6 6.18 -19.41 -12.52
CA ALA A 6 6.56 -18.04 -12.17
C ALA A 6 6.63 -17.15 -13.42
N ALA A 7 7.23 -17.64 -14.51
CA ALA A 7 7.28 -16.91 -15.78
C ALA A 7 5.87 -16.64 -16.34
N LEU A 8 4.99 -17.63 -16.34
CA LEU A 8 3.59 -17.47 -16.79
C LEU A 8 2.82 -16.48 -15.90
N ALA A 9 2.95 -16.57 -14.58
CA ALA A 9 2.28 -15.65 -13.66
C ALA A 9 2.77 -14.20 -13.83
N SER A 10 4.08 -14.03 -14.05
CA SER A 10 4.69 -12.71 -14.23
C SER A 10 4.23 -11.96 -15.48
N SER A 11 3.69 -12.65 -16.50
CA SER A 11 3.15 -11.98 -17.70
C SER A 11 1.78 -11.33 -17.50
N TYR A 12 1.05 -11.68 -16.43
CA TYR A 12 -0.28 -11.14 -16.15
C TYR A 12 -0.29 -10.00 -15.13
N PHE A 13 0.74 -9.92 -14.29
CA PHE A 13 0.89 -8.81 -13.35
C PHE A 13 1.66 -7.67 -14.01
N PRO A 14 1.24 -6.41 -13.79
CA PRO A 14 2.10 -5.29 -14.14
C PRO A 14 3.46 -5.48 -13.48
N LEU A 15 4.54 -5.06 -14.16
CA LEU A 15 5.91 -4.99 -13.63
C LEU A 15 5.94 -3.94 -12.51
N VAL A 16 5.29 -4.25 -11.40
CA VAL A 16 5.29 -3.44 -10.20
C VAL A 16 6.39 -4.01 -9.31
N ASP A 17 7.42 -3.19 -9.14
CA ASP A 17 8.53 -3.46 -8.24
C ASP A 17 8.04 -3.26 -6.79
N GLU A 18 7.69 -4.36 -6.13
CA GLU A 18 7.28 -4.38 -4.72
C GLU A 18 8.38 -3.81 -3.81
N ASP A 19 9.65 -4.07 -4.14
CA ASP A 19 10.76 -3.53 -3.37
C ASP A 19 10.83 -2.01 -3.54
N ALA A 20 10.53 -1.47 -4.72
CA ALA A 20 10.41 -0.02 -4.91
C ALA A 20 9.28 0.58 -4.06
N ILE A 21 8.13 -0.09 -3.99
CA ILE A 21 7.00 0.34 -3.15
C ILE A 21 7.40 0.36 -1.67
N ARG A 22 8.02 -0.72 -1.18
CA ARG A 22 8.47 -0.82 0.23
C ARG A 22 9.54 0.24 0.54
N ARG A 23 10.51 0.47 -0.36
CA ARG A 23 11.49 1.56 -0.23
C ARG A 23 10.83 2.94 -0.16
N HIS A 24 9.78 3.17 -0.96
CA HIS A 24 9.02 4.41 -0.87
C HIS A 24 8.28 4.55 0.47
N ALA A 25 7.70 3.47 1.00
CA ALA A 25 7.07 3.47 2.32
C ALA A 25 8.07 3.81 3.44
N ASP A 26 9.27 3.23 3.38
CA ASP A 26 10.34 3.51 4.34
C ASP A 26 10.76 4.99 4.27
N SER A 27 10.91 5.53 3.06
CA SER A 27 11.26 6.94 2.86
C SER A 27 10.21 7.90 3.45
N TRP A 28 8.91 7.62 3.27
CA TRP A 28 7.84 8.42 3.88
C TRP A 28 7.84 8.32 5.41
N THR A 29 8.11 7.13 5.94
CA THR A 29 8.24 6.93 7.39
C THR A 29 9.40 7.75 7.96
N GLU A 30 10.55 7.78 7.27
CA GLU A 30 11.72 8.56 7.67
C GLU A 30 11.40 10.07 7.68
N ILE A 31 10.75 10.58 6.63
CA ILE A 31 10.31 11.98 6.55
C ILE A 31 9.35 12.32 7.70
N GLY A 32 8.38 11.44 7.98
CA GLY A 32 7.46 11.59 9.11
C GLY A 32 8.19 11.70 10.45
N GLY A 33 9.20 10.85 10.67
CA GLY A 33 10.04 10.90 11.87
C GLY A 33 10.84 12.20 11.99
N TYR A 34 11.41 12.72 10.90
CA TYR A 34 12.09 14.02 10.94
C TYR A 34 11.14 15.17 11.28
N LEU A 35 9.92 15.16 10.73
CA LEU A 35 8.90 16.17 11.03
C LEU A 35 8.46 16.11 12.50
N GLU A 36 8.37 14.91 13.07
CA GLU A 36 8.07 14.71 14.49
C GLU A 36 9.14 15.32 15.40
N ILE A 37 10.42 15.09 15.08
CA ILE A 37 11.55 15.70 15.80
C ILE A 37 11.46 17.23 15.70
N LEU A 38 11.18 17.79 14.52
CA LEU A 38 11.02 19.23 14.34
C LEU A 38 9.87 19.80 15.19
N ALA A 39 8.74 19.09 15.28
CA ALA A 39 7.63 19.48 16.15
C ALA A 39 8.06 19.50 17.63
N GLN A 40 8.76 18.47 18.10
CA GLN A 40 9.26 18.39 19.49
C GLN A 40 10.29 19.49 19.82
N VAL A 41 11.20 19.78 18.90
CA VAL A 41 12.18 20.88 19.03
C VAL A 41 11.45 22.23 19.11
N HIS A 42 10.47 22.46 18.23
CA HIS A 42 9.66 23.67 18.25
C HIS A 42 8.94 23.84 19.59
N GLU A 43 8.44 22.74 20.18
CA GLU A 43 7.71 22.76 21.46
C GLU A 43 8.62 23.10 22.62
N THR A 44 9.83 22.53 22.59
CA THR A 44 10.86 22.76 23.59
C THR A 44 11.31 24.21 23.57
N LEU A 45 11.55 24.78 22.38
CA LEU A 45 11.91 26.20 22.22
C LEU A 45 10.79 27.12 22.74
N LEU A 46 9.53 26.79 22.46
CA LEU A 46 8.39 27.54 23.00
C LEU A 46 8.31 27.49 24.53
N LYS A 47 8.51 26.30 25.12
CA LYS A 47 8.55 26.10 26.58
C LYS A 47 9.72 26.84 27.24
N GLN A 48 10.86 26.95 26.57
CA GLN A 48 12.00 27.74 27.06
C GLN A 48 11.70 29.24 26.99
N HIS A 49 11.08 29.72 25.91
CA HIS A 49 10.70 31.13 25.78
C HIS A 49 9.71 31.58 26.86
N SER A 50 8.72 30.74 27.20
CA SER A 50 7.72 31.08 28.23
C SER A 50 8.28 31.08 29.66
N LYS A 51 9.33 30.31 29.94
CA LYS A 51 10.05 30.32 31.24
C LYS A 51 10.85 31.59 31.48
N ASN A 52 11.30 32.28 30.42
CA ASN A 52 12.10 33.51 30.52
C ASN A 52 11.28 34.76 30.85
N SER A 53 10.09 34.61 31.43
CA SER A 53 9.21 35.68 31.96
C SER A 53 8.76 36.74 30.95
N ILE A 54 8.94 36.50 29.66
CA ILE A 54 8.31 37.30 28.60
C ILE A 54 6.94 36.67 28.36
N ARG A 55 5.86 37.37 28.73
CA ARG A 55 4.51 36.96 28.31
C ARG A 55 4.51 36.92 26.78
N PRO A 56 4.34 35.75 26.15
CA PRO A 56 4.28 35.68 24.70
C PRO A 56 3.07 36.50 24.24
N ASP A 57 3.28 37.35 23.23
CA ASP A 57 2.18 38.06 22.60
C ASP A 57 1.13 37.04 22.11
N LYS A 58 -0.15 37.42 22.20
CA LYS A 58 -1.27 36.59 21.76
C LYS A 58 -1.11 36.20 20.29
N SER A 59 -0.57 37.10 19.46
CA SER A 59 -0.28 36.88 18.05
C SER A 59 0.74 35.74 17.84
N LEU A 60 1.83 35.76 18.63
CA LEU A 60 2.89 34.77 18.60
C LEU A 60 2.38 33.39 19.05
N THR A 61 1.59 33.34 20.12
CA THR A 61 0.98 32.10 20.61
C THR A 61 0.07 31.45 19.55
N GLN A 62 -0.72 32.26 18.84
CA GLN A 62 -1.57 31.77 17.75
C GLN A 62 -0.76 31.26 16.55
N LEU A 63 0.35 31.93 16.22
CA LEU A 63 1.26 31.46 15.18
C LEU A 63 1.84 30.09 15.51
N HIS A 64 2.31 29.88 16.75
CA HIS A 64 2.84 28.59 17.19
C HIS A 64 1.81 27.46 17.09
N LEU A 65 0.57 27.69 17.54
CA LEU A 65 -0.49 26.68 17.42
C LEU A 65 -0.74 26.27 15.97
N ARG A 66 -0.73 27.23 15.03
CA ARG A 66 -0.88 26.94 13.59
C ARG A 66 0.30 26.15 13.03
N VAL A 67 1.53 26.48 13.44
CA VAL A 67 2.72 25.74 13.03
C VAL A 67 2.65 24.30 13.52
N PHE A 68 2.26 24.08 14.77
CA PHE A 68 2.05 22.74 15.32
C PHE A 68 0.97 21.94 14.60
N GLU A 69 -0.19 22.54 14.37
CA GLU A 69 -1.28 21.90 13.64
C GLU A 69 -0.83 21.48 12.24
N ASN A 70 -0.09 22.35 11.55
CA ASN A 70 0.47 22.04 10.24
C ASN A 70 1.49 20.89 10.29
N LEU A 71 2.46 20.93 11.22
CA LEU A 71 3.45 19.87 11.37
C LEU A 71 2.78 18.53 11.70
N HIS A 72 1.81 18.54 12.62
CA HIS A 72 1.05 17.35 12.98
C HIS A 72 0.31 16.75 11.78
N ARG A 73 -0.37 17.58 10.98
CA ARG A 73 -1.02 17.13 9.74
C ARG A 73 -0.03 16.51 8.76
N GLN A 74 1.16 17.09 8.60
CA GLN A 74 2.18 16.56 7.69
C GLN A 74 2.77 15.24 8.20
N ILE A 75 2.97 15.09 9.51
CA ILE A 75 3.41 13.81 10.12
C ILE A 75 2.38 12.72 9.83
N LEU A 76 1.09 12.98 10.11
CA LEU A 76 0.01 12.03 9.85
C LEU A 76 -0.09 11.67 8.37
N TYR A 77 0.09 12.65 7.48
CA TYR A 77 0.12 12.42 6.04
C TYR A 77 1.25 11.46 5.64
N CYS A 78 2.48 11.69 6.12
CA CYS A 78 3.63 10.85 5.80
C CYS A 78 3.42 9.39 6.26
N TYR A 79 2.96 9.19 7.50
CA TYR A 79 2.70 7.84 8.00
C TYR A 79 1.54 7.17 7.28
N GLY A 80 0.47 7.91 6.96
CA GLY A 80 -0.62 7.38 6.15
C GLY A 80 -0.15 6.95 4.76
N MET A 81 0.74 7.72 4.12
CA MET A 81 1.29 7.36 2.82
C MET A 81 2.14 6.10 2.90
N ALA A 82 2.98 5.97 3.93
CA ALA A 82 3.76 4.75 4.16
C ALA A 82 2.85 3.51 4.33
N GLU A 83 1.79 3.62 5.15
CA GLU A 83 0.83 2.55 5.35
C GLU A 83 0.11 2.16 4.05
N HIS A 84 -0.27 3.15 3.23
CA HIS A 84 -0.89 2.91 1.93
C HIS A 84 0.04 2.11 1.00
N PHE A 85 1.32 2.49 0.91
CA PHE A 85 2.30 1.77 0.08
C PHE A 85 2.50 0.33 0.56
N ILE A 86 2.59 0.09 1.88
CA ILE A 86 2.73 -1.27 2.43
C ILE A 86 1.52 -2.13 2.03
N LYS A 87 0.30 -1.62 2.22
CA LYS A 87 -0.92 -2.36 1.83
C LYS A 87 -0.97 -2.68 0.34
N MET A 88 -0.53 -1.74 -0.51
CA MET A 88 -0.44 -1.97 -1.95
C MET A 88 0.56 -3.08 -2.27
N ALA A 89 1.72 -3.13 -1.61
CA ALA A 89 2.69 -4.22 -1.79
C ALA A 89 2.09 -5.59 -1.41
N ASP A 90 1.40 -5.67 -0.26
CA ASP A 90 0.80 -6.92 0.22
C ASP A 90 -0.28 -7.47 -0.74
N ILE A 91 -1.12 -6.58 -1.31
CA ILE A 91 -2.13 -6.97 -2.31
C ILE A 91 -1.49 -7.52 -3.58
N ILE A 92 -0.40 -6.90 -4.05
CA ILE A 92 0.34 -7.36 -5.23
C ILE A 92 0.99 -8.72 -4.97
N GLU A 93 1.63 -8.89 -3.82
CA GLU A 93 2.28 -10.14 -3.40
C GLU A 93 1.26 -11.29 -3.38
N LEU A 94 0.10 -11.08 -2.75
CA LEU A 94 -0.98 -12.08 -2.71
C LEU A 94 -1.45 -12.46 -4.12
N GLY A 95 -1.71 -11.47 -4.99
CA GLY A 95 -2.14 -11.72 -6.36
C GLY A 95 -1.12 -12.52 -7.20
N LYS A 96 0.18 -12.27 -7.00
CA LYS A 96 1.26 -13.04 -7.65
C LYS A 96 1.28 -14.49 -7.17
N LEU A 97 1.08 -14.74 -5.87
CA LEU A 97 1.03 -16.09 -5.31
C LEU A 97 -0.15 -16.89 -5.87
N GLU A 98 -1.34 -16.28 -5.93
CA GLU A 98 -2.54 -16.92 -6.51
C GLU A 98 -2.33 -17.28 -7.99
N THR A 99 -1.77 -16.36 -8.76
CA THR A 99 -1.52 -16.58 -10.19
C THR A 99 -0.46 -17.66 -10.42
N THR A 100 0.57 -17.71 -9.57
CA THR A 100 1.61 -18.76 -9.61
C THR A 100 1.02 -20.12 -9.26
N ALA A 101 0.14 -20.20 -8.27
CA ALA A 101 -0.54 -21.45 -7.90
C ALA A 101 -1.39 -21.99 -9.06
N ILE A 102 -2.15 -21.12 -9.73
CA ILE A 102 -2.94 -21.47 -10.92
C ILE A 102 -2.01 -21.94 -12.06
N ALA A 103 -0.95 -21.19 -12.36
CA ALA A 103 0.02 -21.55 -13.39
C ALA A 103 0.66 -22.92 -13.12
N LEU A 104 0.98 -23.22 -11.85
CA LEU A 104 1.56 -24.50 -11.45
C LEU A 104 0.57 -25.65 -11.63
N ALA A 105 -0.71 -25.45 -11.30
CA ALA A 105 -1.77 -26.44 -11.52
C ALA A 105 -1.91 -26.79 -13.01
N ILE A 106 -1.94 -25.77 -13.89
CA ILE A 106 -2.00 -25.94 -15.35
C ILE A 106 -0.79 -26.74 -15.86
N ILE A 107 0.43 -26.31 -15.51
CA ILE A 107 1.67 -26.90 -16.02
C ILE A 107 1.83 -28.35 -15.57
N SER A 108 1.37 -28.66 -14.36
CA SER A 108 1.52 -30.00 -13.79
C SER A 108 0.49 -31.00 -14.35
N GLY A 109 -0.46 -30.55 -15.18
CA GLY A 109 -1.55 -31.41 -15.68
C GLY A 109 -2.36 -32.03 -14.55
N LEU A 110 -2.32 -31.41 -13.38
CA LEU A 110 -3.04 -31.86 -12.21
C LEU A 110 -4.51 -31.52 -12.44
N ASP A 111 -5.37 -32.53 -12.57
CA ASP A 111 -6.84 -32.44 -12.38
C ASP A 111 -7.21 -32.02 -10.93
N SER A 112 -6.29 -31.38 -10.21
CA SER A 112 -6.28 -31.38 -8.76
C SER A 112 -7.34 -30.48 -8.19
N GLU A 113 -7.86 -30.96 -7.07
CA GLU A 113 -8.63 -30.36 -5.98
C GLU A 113 -8.42 -28.84 -5.73
N ILE A 114 -7.35 -28.21 -6.23
CA ILE A 114 -7.16 -26.75 -6.29
C ILE A 114 -8.19 -26.07 -7.23
N ALA A 115 -8.53 -26.69 -8.37
CA ALA A 115 -9.64 -26.24 -9.22
C ALA A 115 -10.98 -26.31 -8.47
N THR A 116 -11.13 -27.30 -7.58
CA THR A 116 -12.30 -27.51 -6.72
C THR A 116 -12.39 -26.48 -5.59
N LEU A 117 -11.24 -26.01 -5.07
CA LEU A 117 -11.15 -24.95 -4.05
C LEU A 117 -11.55 -23.56 -4.58
N MET A 118 -11.53 -23.35 -5.90
CA MET A 118 -11.86 -22.07 -6.53
C MET A 118 -13.11 -22.07 -7.43
N GLY A 119 -13.84 -23.18 -7.53
CA GLY A 119 -15.03 -23.22 -8.38
C GLY A 119 -15.85 -24.48 -8.20
N ALA A 120 -16.69 -24.54 -7.18
CA ALA A 120 -17.81 -25.47 -7.14
C ALA A 120 -18.85 -25.06 -8.20
N HIS A 121 -18.58 -25.32 -9.49
CA HIS A 121 -19.56 -25.52 -10.58
C HIS A 121 -18.83 -25.96 -11.86
N SER A 122 -18.65 -27.27 -12.02
CA SER A 122 -18.84 -28.04 -13.28
C SER A 122 -17.92 -29.27 -13.26
N PRO A 123 -18.46 -30.50 -13.14
CA PRO A 123 -17.69 -31.71 -13.35
C PRO A 123 -17.64 -31.98 -14.86
N GLU A 124 -16.46 -32.26 -15.40
CA GLU A 124 -16.14 -32.53 -16.82
C GLU A 124 -15.57 -31.34 -17.61
N ALA A 125 -14.29 -31.03 -17.37
CA ALA A 125 -13.45 -30.44 -18.40
C ALA A 125 -11.98 -30.74 -18.08
N THR A 126 -11.26 -31.36 -19.02
CA THR A 126 -9.83 -31.10 -19.18
C THR A 126 -9.60 -29.59 -19.04
N PRO A 127 -8.63 -29.11 -18.24
CA PRO A 127 -8.49 -27.69 -17.96
C PRO A 127 -8.33 -26.94 -19.28
N ASP A 128 -9.41 -26.29 -19.71
CA ASP A 128 -9.40 -25.45 -20.88
C ASP A 128 -8.48 -24.30 -20.55
N LEU A 129 -7.38 -24.15 -21.29
CA LEU A 129 -6.43 -23.06 -21.10
C LEU A 129 -7.15 -21.71 -21.19
N THR A 130 -8.31 -21.67 -21.86
CA THR A 130 -9.20 -20.52 -21.93
C THR A 130 -9.79 -20.13 -20.56
N ASP A 131 -10.21 -21.10 -19.74
CA ASP A 131 -10.78 -20.85 -18.41
C ASP A 131 -9.69 -20.40 -17.42
N ALA A 132 -8.51 -20.97 -17.54
CA ALA A 132 -7.36 -20.60 -16.72
C ALA A 132 -6.80 -19.21 -17.09
N ASP A 133 -6.74 -18.87 -18.39
CA ASP A 133 -6.42 -17.51 -18.85
C ASP A 133 -7.45 -16.49 -18.34
N GLN A 134 -8.74 -16.83 -18.37
CA GLN A 134 -9.79 -16.00 -17.78
C GLN A 134 -9.66 -15.85 -16.27
N ALA A 135 -9.26 -16.90 -15.54
CA ALA A 135 -9.03 -16.83 -14.09
C ALA A 135 -7.84 -15.90 -13.76
N MET A 136 -6.71 -16.04 -14.45
CA MET A 136 -5.53 -15.17 -14.24
C MET A 136 -5.86 -13.70 -14.56
N ARG A 137 -6.62 -13.42 -15.64
CA ARG A 137 -7.07 -12.06 -15.95
C ARG A 137 -8.01 -11.47 -14.90
N ARG A 138 -8.91 -12.28 -14.33
CA ARG A 138 -9.82 -11.85 -13.25
C ARG A 138 -9.05 -11.46 -12.00
N ILE A 139 -8.06 -12.24 -11.59
CA ILE A 139 -7.20 -11.93 -10.44
C ILE A 139 -6.43 -10.63 -10.69
N ALA A 140 -5.78 -10.50 -11.86
CA ALA A 140 -5.06 -9.28 -12.21
C ALA A 140 -5.97 -8.03 -12.21
N THR A 141 -7.20 -8.15 -12.72
CA THR A 141 -8.19 -7.07 -12.71
C THR A 141 -8.66 -6.76 -11.28
N SER A 142 -8.89 -7.78 -10.46
CA SER A 142 -9.28 -7.64 -9.05
C SER A 142 -8.19 -6.93 -8.24
N VAL A 143 -6.92 -7.31 -8.40
CA VAL A 143 -5.77 -6.63 -7.79
C VAL A 143 -5.75 -5.15 -8.19
N GLN A 144 -5.90 -4.84 -9.49
CA GLN A 144 -5.94 -3.44 -9.96
C GLN A 144 -7.09 -2.65 -9.34
N GLN A 145 -8.27 -3.25 -9.21
CA GLN A 145 -9.43 -2.63 -8.56
C GLN A 145 -9.18 -2.39 -7.07
N GLN A 146 -8.67 -3.39 -6.34
CA GLN A 146 -8.36 -3.26 -4.92
C GLN A 146 -7.31 -2.16 -4.67
N ILE A 147 -6.28 -2.07 -5.51
CA ILE A 147 -5.29 -0.98 -5.44
C ILE A 147 -5.97 0.38 -5.69
N ALA A 148 -6.86 0.48 -6.70
CA ALA A 148 -7.57 1.72 -7.02
C ALA A 148 -8.55 2.16 -5.91
N GLU A 149 -9.08 1.20 -5.14
CA GLU A 149 -10.01 1.44 -4.03
C GLU A 149 -9.30 1.76 -2.71
N LEU A 150 -7.97 1.56 -2.61
CA LEU A 150 -7.23 1.88 -1.40
C LEU A 150 -7.40 3.38 -1.06
N PRO A 151 -7.88 3.71 0.15
CA PRO A 151 -8.09 5.10 0.53
C PRO A 151 -6.73 5.82 0.58
N MET A 152 -6.63 6.91 -0.17
CA MET A 152 -5.49 7.82 -0.09
C MET A 152 -5.62 8.67 1.18
N PRO A 153 -4.61 8.73 2.05
CA PRO A 153 -4.62 9.59 3.23
C PRO A 153 -4.86 11.05 2.81
N GLY A 154 -5.98 11.62 3.25
CA GLY A 154 -6.23 13.06 3.20
C GLY A 154 -6.40 13.69 1.82
N TRP A 155 -6.82 12.95 0.77
CA TRP A 155 -7.36 13.57 -0.45
C TRP A 155 -8.87 13.80 -0.38
N THR A 156 -9.38 14.20 0.79
CA THR A 156 -10.56 15.04 0.78
C THR A 156 -10.09 16.37 0.22
N SER A 157 -10.25 16.56 -1.08
CA SER A 157 -10.30 17.90 -1.66
C SER A 157 -11.14 18.75 -0.72
N ALA A 158 -10.50 19.67 -0.01
CA ALA A 158 -11.17 20.83 0.52
C ALA A 158 -11.79 21.51 -0.71
N LYS A 159 -13.01 21.11 -1.08
CA LYS A 159 -13.83 21.84 -2.01
C LYS A 159 -14.11 23.17 -1.31
N GLN A 160 -13.36 24.16 -1.77
CA GLN A 160 -13.58 25.58 -1.61
C GLN A 160 -15.00 25.96 -2.04
#